data_AF-E2QA41-F1
#
_entry.id   AF-E2QA41-F1
#
_cell.length_a   1.000
_cell.length_b   1.000
_cell.length_c   1.000
_cell.angle_alpha   90.00
_cell.angle_beta   90.00
_cell.angle_gamma   90.00
#
_symmetry.space_group_name_H-M   'P 1'
#
loop_
_entity.id
_entity.type
_entity.pdbx_description
1 polymer ?
#
loop_
_entity_poly.entity_id
_entity_poly.type
_entity_poly.pdbx_seq_one_letter_code
_entity_poly.pdbx_strand_id
1 'polypeptide(L)'
;MLVAAAVCPCPPLLVPEVAAGAAPELAGTRDACAAAVGVLAASRPDLLVVVGPADPGAEGPYPAGTPGSFRGFGVDLAVRLGSGPGAAAGQDAERDTGRELPYALAVGAWLLGGARWDACAVAGLGVTEELTAADAVELGRTTGVRADRVALLVMGDGSACRTLKAPGYLDE
;
A
#
# COMPACT_ATOMS: atom_id res chain seq x y z
N MET A 1 -8.42 -17.59 2.54
CA MET A 1 -9.05 -17.04 3.77
C MET A 1 -8.30 -15.79 4.17
N LEU A 2 -8.99 -14.71 4.54
CA LEU A 2 -8.35 -13.51 5.10
C LEU A 2 -7.85 -13.82 6.52
N VAL A 3 -6.53 -13.79 6.74
CA VAL A 3 -5.88 -14.16 8.01
C VAL A 3 -5.44 -12.95 8.84
N ALA A 4 -5.19 -11.81 8.19
CA ALA A 4 -4.80 -10.57 8.85
C ALA A 4 -5.08 -9.37 7.94
N ALA A 5 -5.29 -8.21 8.54
CA ALA A 5 -5.33 -6.94 7.85
C ALA A 5 -4.68 -5.85 8.71
N ALA A 6 -3.97 -4.93 8.08
CA ALA A 6 -3.42 -3.74 8.72
C ALA A 6 -3.72 -2.52 7.84
N VAL A 7 -3.89 -1.37 8.49
CA VAL A 7 -4.10 -0.08 7.80
C VAL A 7 -2.89 0.80 8.09
N CYS A 8 -2.30 1.36 7.03
CA CYS A 8 -1.23 2.33 7.12
C CYS A 8 -1.59 3.60 6.35
N PRO A 9 -1.24 4.80 6.86
CA PRO A 9 -1.40 6.03 6.11
C PRO A 9 -0.50 6.02 4.87
N CYS A 10 -0.94 6.72 3.82
CA CYS A 10 -0.23 6.81 2.55
C CYS A 10 0.21 8.22 2.12
N PRO A 11 0.38 9.23 3.01
CA PRO A 11 0.92 10.49 2.55
C PRO A 11 2.39 10.25 2.14
N PRO A 12 2.86 10.80 1.01
CA PRO A 12 4.25 10.69 0.58
C PRO A 12 5.25 11.15 1.66
N LEU A 13 4.82 12.04 2.56
CA LEU A 13 5.58 12.51 3.73
C LEU A 13 6.00 11.38 4.69
N LEU A 14 5.36 10.21 4.63
CA LEU A 14 5.83 9.05 5.41
C LEU A 14 7.26 8.66 5.01
N VAL A 15 7.65 8.89 3.75
CA VAL A 15 9.01 8.68 3.24
C VAL A 15 9.95 9.79 3.77
N PRO A 16 11.00 9.46 4.55
CA PRO A 16 11.90 10.43 5.15
C PRO A 16 12.51 11.42 4.15
N GLU A 17 12.88 10.94 2.96
CA GLU A 17 13.49 11.74 1.90
C GLU A 17 12.52 12.81 1.37
N VAL A 18 11.21 12.53 1.37
CA VAL A 18 10.16 13.48 1.00
C VAL A 18 9.89 14.45 2.16
N ALA A 19 9.93 13.97 3.40
CA ALA A 19 9.69 14.79 4.59
C ALA A 19 10.79 15.80 4.90
N ALA A 20 12.00 15.60 4.36
CA ALA A 20 13.14 16.49 4.57
C ALA A 20 13.30 16.88 6.07
N GLY A 21 13.30 18.17 6.39
CA GLY A 21 13.47 18.66 7.77
C GLY A 21 12.38 18.22 8.75
N ALA A 22 11.21 17.80 8.28
CA ALA A 22 10.10 17.33 9.12
C ALA A 22 10.17 15.82 9.42
N ALA A 23 11.14 15.09 8.86
CA ALA A 23 11.22 13.64 9.03
C ALA A 23 11.12 13.17 10.50
N PRO A 24 11.76 13.80 11.51
CA PRO A 24 11.64 13.36 12.90
C PRO A 24 10.20 13.39 13.44
N GLU A 25 9.35 14.28 12.94
CA GLU A 25 7.96 14.43 13.39
C GLU A 25 7.11 13.20 13.02
N LEU A 26 7.48 12.48 11.95
CA LEU A 26 6.79 11.28 11.49
C LEU A 26 7.43 9.97 11.96
N ALA A 27 8.47 10.03 12.80
CA ALA A 27 9.18 8.83 13.27
C ALA A 27 8.23 7.84 13.97
N GLY A 28 7.41 8.31 14.92
CA GLY A 28 6.45 7.46 15.62
C GLY A 28 5.41 6.83 14.71
N THR A 29 4.96 7.54 13.66
CA THR A 29 4.05 6.98 12.65
C THR A 29 4.73 5.89 11.84
N ARG A 30 5.99 6.09 11.42
CA ARG A 30 6.76 5.06 10.71
C ARG A 30 6.99 3.82 11.56
N ASP A 31 7.30 3.98 12.85
CA ASP A 31 7.48 2.86 13.78
C ASP A 31 6.18 2.06 13.93
N ALA A 32 5.03 2.75 14.02
CA ALA A 32 3.72 2.10 14.06
C ALA A 32 3.41 1.34 12.77
N CYS A 33 3.70 1.91 11.59
CA CYS A 33 3.54 1.23 10.30
C CYS A 33 4.44 -0.02 10.22
N ALA A 34 5.70 0.08 10.63
CA ALA A 34 6.63 -1.05 10.66
C ALA A 34 6.14 -2.17 11.59
N ALA A 35 5.60 -1.82 12.77
CA ALA A 35 4.99 -2.79 13.68
C ALA A 35 3.75 -3.46 13.05
N ALA A 36 2.90 -2.71 12.34
CA ALA A 36 1.75 -3.26 11.64
C ALA A 36 2.16 -4.27 10.55
N VAL A 37 3.18 -3.94 9.76
CA VAL A 37 3.77 -4.85 8.76
C VAL A 37 4.34 -6.11 9.45
N GLY A 38 5.00 -5.95 10.60
CA GLY A 38 5.48 -7.08 11.40
C GLY A 38 4.37 -8.03 11.86
N VAL A 39 3.21 -7.49 12.26
CA VAL A 39 2.02 -8.30 12.60
C VAL A 39 1.50 -9.08 11.39
N LEU A 40 1.48 -8.46 10.20
CA LEU A 40 1.11 -9.16 8.97
C LEU A 40 2.07 -10.33 8.69
N ALA A 41 3.38 -10.13 8.82
CA ALA A 41 4.36 -11.19 8.62
C ALA A 41 4.17 -12.35 9.63
N ALA A 42 3.94 -12.01 10.90
CA ALA A 42 3.68 -13.00 11.97
C ALA A 42 2.42 -13.83 11.72
N SER A 43 1.47 -13.32 10.93
CA SER A 43 0.28 -14.08 10.51
C SER A 43 0.58 -15.20 9.51
N ARG A 44 1.82 -15.31 8.98
CA ARG A 44 2.23 -16.31 7.99
C ARG A 44 1.24 -16.42 6.82
N PRO A 45 1.00 -15.34 6.07
CA PRO A 45 0.16 -15.39 4.87
C PRO A 45 0.88 -16.14 3.75
N ASP A 46 0.12 -16.63 2.78
CA ASP A 46 0.61 -17.16 1.51
C ASP A 46 0.62 -16.06 0.42
N LEU A 47 -0.20 -15.01 0.62
CA LEU A 47 -0.28 -13.83 -0.24
C LEU A 47 -0.54 -12.56 0.59
N LEU A 48 0.24 -11.52 0.34
CA LEU A 48 -0.05 -10.16 0.80
C LEU A 48 -0.63 -9.34 -0.36
N VAL A 49 -1.77 -8.71 -0.16
CA VAL A 49 -2.32 -7.73 -1.11
C VAL A 49 -2.23 -6.33 -0.52
N VAL A 50 -1.47 -5.45 -1.19
CA VAL A 50 -1.41 -4.02 -0.88
C VAL A 50 -2.57 -3.35 -1.63
N VAL A 51 -3.50 -2.75 -0.89
CA VAL A 51 -4.68 -2.09 -1.44
C VAL A 51 -4.54 -0.60 -1.18
N GLY A 52 -4.85 0.27 -2.14
CA GLY A 52 -4.80 1.72 -1.91
C GLY A 52 -5.45 2.53 -3.03
N PRO A 53 -5.72 3.83 -2.80
CA PRO A 53 -6.32 4.68 -3.80
C PRO A 53 -5.45 4.78 -5.07
N ALA A 54 -6.14 4.90 -6.20
CA ALA A 54 -5.55 5.09 -7.51
C ALA A 54 -6.37 6.11 -8.30
N ASP A 55 -5.67 6.94 -9.08
CA ASP A 55 -6.30 7.91 -9.97
C ASP A 55 -7.21 7.22 -11.01
N PRO A 56 -8.20 7.94 -11.58
CA PRO A 56 -9.05 7.41 -12.65
C PRO A 56 -8.24 6.83 -13.81
N GLY A 57 -8.52 5.57 -14.16
CA GLY A 57 -7.78 4.81 -15.18
C GLY A 57 -6.52 4.10 -14.66
N ALA A 58 -6.14 4.31 -13.40
CA ALA A 58 -5.04 3.64 -12.72
C ALA A 58 -5.52 2.59 -11.71
N GLU A 59 -6.80 2.23 -11.70
CA GLU A 59 -7.35 1.19 -10.84
C GLU A 59 -6.94 -0.23 -11.30
N GLY A 60 -7.24 -1.21 -10.45
CA GLY A 60 -7.06 -2.62 -10.74
C GLY A 60 -5.74 -3.22 -10.25
N PRO A 61 -5.41 -4.44 -10.71
CA PRO A 61 -4.31 -5.22 -10.16
C PRO A 61 -2.94 -4.73 -10.62
N TYR A 62 -1.96 -4.80 -9.71
CA TYR A 62 -0.55 -4.56 -9.97
C TYR A 62 0.27 -5.79 -9.58
N PRO A 63 1.05 -6.40 -10.49
CA PRO A 63 1.86 -7.57 -10.17
C PRO A 63 3.05 -7.23 -9.26
N ALA A 64 3.65 -8.26 -8.67
CA ALA A 64 4.96 -8.13 -8.04
C ALA A 64 5.98 -7.58 -9.07
N GLY A 65 6.89 -6.74 -8.60
CA GLY A 65 7.92 -6.10 -9.40
C GLY A 65 7.51 -4.80 -10.08
N THR A 66 6.22 -4.43 -10.08
CA THR A 66 5.77 -3.15 -10.65
C THR A 66 6.56 -1.98 -10.04
N PRO A 67 7.15 -1.10 -10.88
CA PRO A 67 7.92 0.04 -10.41
C PRO A 67 7.01 1.13 -9.83
N GLY A 68 7.50 1.82 -8.81
CA GLY A 68 6.93 3.06 -8.29
C GLY A 68 8.02 4.10 -8.11
N SER A 69 7.63 5.36 -8.03
CA SER A 69 8.57 6.49 -8.00
C SER A 69 8.06 7.62 -7.11
N PHE A 70 8.98 8.24 -6.37
CA PHE A 70 8.72 9.47 -5.60
C PHE A 70 9.21 10.74 -6.33
N ARG A 71 9.59 10.62 -7.62
CA ARG A 71 10.03 11.77 -8.42
C ARG A 71 8.96 12.85 -8.55
N GLY A 72 7.69 12.46 -8.58
CA GLY A 72 6.54 13.39 -8.55
C GLY A 72 6.48 14.26 -7.29
N PHE A 73 7.20 13.87 -6.23
CA PHE A 73 7.34 14.62 -4.97
C PHE A 73 8.72 15.26 -4.81
N GLY A 74 9.51 15.34 -5.89
CA GLY A 74 10.81 15.99 -5.91
C GLY A 74 11.98 15.13 -5.40
N VAL A 75 11.77 13.83 -5.17
CA VAL A 75 12.80 12.91 -4.66
C VAL A 75 13.10 11.84 -5.71
N ASP A 76 14.38 11.68 -6.07
CA ASP A 76 14.82 10.58 -6.95
C ASP A 76 14.92 9.24 -6.20
N LEU A 77 13.77 8.74 -5.75
CA LEU A 77 13.65 7.46 -5.05
C LEU A 77 12.70 6.54 -5.84
N ALA A 78 13.24 5.41 -6.27
CA ALA A 78 12.47 4.35 -6.92
C ALA A 78 12.18 3.21 -5.95
N VAL A 79 11.01 2.59 -6.10
CA VAL A 79 10.57 1.43 -5.33
C VAL A 79 10.01 0.36 -6.27
N ARG A 80 9.90 -0.88 -5.78
CA ARG A 80 9.26 -1.98 -6.49
C ARG A 80 8.40 -2.81 -5.55
N LEU A 81 7.19 -3.15 -5.98
CA LEU A 81 6.30 -3.98 -5.18
C LEU A 81 6.86 -5.40 -4.98
N GLY A 82 7.02 -5.86 -3.75
CA GLY A 82 7.29 -7.28 -3.46
C GLY A 82 8.61 -7.86 -3.98
N SER A 83 9.66 -7.04 -4.10
CA SER A 83 10.96 -7.45 -4.66
C SER A 83 11.85 -8.23 -3.65
N GLY A 84 11.30 -9.28 -3.03
CA GLY A 84 11.97 -10.17 -2.07
C GLY A 84 12.23 -11.59 -2.61
N PRO A 85 13.14 -12.38 -1.99
CA PRO A 85 13.42 -13.76 -2.37
C PRO A 85 12.18 -14.63 -2.08
N GLY A 86 11.46 -15.01 -3.14
CA GLY A 86 10.11 -15.60 -3.03
C GLY A 86 9.13 -15.02 -4.05
N ALA A 87 9.52 -13.98 -4.79
CA ALA A 87 8.88 -13.56 -6.03
C ALA A 87 9.04 -14.64 -7.11
N ALA A 88 8.41 -15.79 -6.92
CA ALA A 88 8.10 -16.67 -8.03
C ALA A 88 7.20 -15.85 -8.95
N ALA A 89 7.73 -15.53 -10.13
CA ALA A 89 6.94 -15.05 -11.24
C ALA A 89 5.80 -16.06 -11.46
N GLY A 90 4.63 -15.80 -10.88
CA GLY A 90 3.41 -16.48 -11.28
C GLY A 90 3.23 -16.26 -12.77
N GLN A 91 2.49 -17.13 -13.44
CA GLN A 91 2.33 -17.11 -14.91
C GLN A 91 1.67 -15.81 -15.45
N ASP A 92 1.27 -14.89 -14.57
CA ASP A 92 0.78 -13.54 -14.86
C ASP A 92 1.86 -12.42 -14.75
N ALA A 93 3.07 -12.74 -14.28
CA ALA A 93 4.18 -11.78 -14.11
C ALA A 93 4.77 -11.24 -15.43
N GLU A 94 4.31 -11.77 -16.56
CA GLU A 94 4.83 -11.45 -17.90
C GLU A 94 4.06 -10.34 -18.61
N ARG A 95 3.03 -9.76 -17.98
CA ARG A 95 2.46 -8.50 -18.48
C ARG A 95 3.18 -7.34 -17.81
N ASP A 96 4.35 -6.98 -18.35
CA ASP A 96 4.84 -5.62 -18.19
C ASP A 96 3.81 -4.69 -18.82
N THR A 97 2.93 -4.14 -17.99
CA THR A 97 1.88 -3.23 -18.45
C THR A 97 2.45 -1.85 -18.76
N GLY A 98 3.74 -1.60 -18.50
CA GLY A 98 4.35 -0.27 -18.54
C GLY A 98 3.75 0.71 -17.53
N ARG A 99 2.98 0.23 -16.56
CA ARG A 99 2.30 1.06 -15.56
C ARG A 99 3.18 1.20 -14.33
N GLU A 100 3.28 2.43 -13.82
CA GLU A 100 3.85 2.69 -12.51
C GLU A 100 2.80 2.52 -11.40
N LEU A 101 3.25 2.26 -10.19
CA LEU A 101 2.41 2.20 -9.00
C LEU A 101 1.78 3.58 -8.71
N PRO A 102 0.47 3.65 -8.41
CA PRO A 102 -0.14 4.79 -7.74
C PRO A 102 0.61 5.10 -6.44
N TYR A 103 0.63 6.38 -6.04
CA TYR A 103 1.46 6.82 -4.92
C TYR A 103 1.18 6.04 -3.63
N ALA A 104 -0.09 5.69 -3.35
CA ALA A 104 -0.44 4.92 -2.16
C ALA A 104 0.18 3.52 -2.16
N LEU A 105 0.18 2.85 -3.32
CA LEU A 105 0.86 1.55 -3.48
C LEU A 105 2.38 1.69 -3.47
N ALA A 106 2.93 2.81 -3.97
CA ALA A 106 4.36 3.11 -3.88
C ALA A 106 4.82 3.31 -2.42
N VAL A 107 4.02 3.98 -1.59
CA VAL A 107 4.27 4.08 -0.13
C VAL A 107 4.18 2.70 0.53
N GLY A 108 3.19 1.89 0.15
CA GLY A 108 3.10 0.49 0.61
C GLY A 108 4.36 -0.32 0.24
N ALA A 109 4.83 -0.21 -1.01
CA ALA A 109 6.07 -0.84 -1.45
C ALA A 109 7.30 -0.34 -0.68
N TRP A 110 7.37 0.95 -0.38
CA TRP A 110 8.42 1.54 0.45
C TRP A 110 8.41 0.98 1.88
N LEU A 111 7.24 0.86 2.51
CA LEU A 111 7.09 0.26 3.84
C LEU A 111 7.56 -1.20 3.87
N LEU A 112 7.16 -1.99 2.87
CA LEU A 112 7.59 -3.39 2.74
C LEU A 112 9.11 -3.50 2.50
N GLY A 113 9.69 -2.60 1.72
CA GLY A 113 11.13 -2.53 1.51
C GLY A 113 11.90 -2.20 2.80
N GLY A 114 11.42 -1.21 3.56
CA GLY A 114 11.98 -0.83 4.86
C GLY A 114 11.89 -1.96 5.90
N ALA A 115 10.79 -2.71 5.88
CA ALA A 115 10.59 -3.90 6.72
C ALA A 115 11.32 -5.15 6.21
N ARG A 116 11.99 -5.07 5.03
CA ARG A 116 12.64 -6.21 4.35
C ARG A 116 11.69 -7.41 4.17
N TRP A 117 10.46 -7.13 3.75
CA TRP A 117 9.42 -8.16 3.61
C TRP A 117 9.88 -9.35 2.75
N ASP A 118 9.84 -10.54 3.34
CA ASP A 118 10.18 -11.81 2.71
C ASP A 118 9.19 -12.94 3.05
N ALA A 119 8.09 -12.63 3.75
CA ALA A 119 7.18 -13.64 4.30
C ALA A 119 6.38 -14.40 3.24
N CYS A 120 6.00 -13.75 2.14
CA CYS A 120 5.23 -14.34 1.04
C CYS A 120 5.23 -13.47 -0.23
N ALA A 121 4.58 -13.97 -1.29
CA ALA A 121 4.32 -13.20 -2.51
C ALA A 121 3.45 -11.96 -2.23
N VAL A 122 3.67 -10.90 -3.02
CA VAL A 122 2.96 -9.62 -2.89
C VAL A 122 2.24 -9.27 -4.20
N ALA A 123 1.02 -8.78 -4.09
CA ALA A 123 0.29 -8.17 -5.20
C ALA A 123 -0.27 -6.80 -4.77
N GLY A 124 -0.54 -5.93 -5.75
CA GLY A 124 -1.13 -4.62 -5.54
C GLY A 124 -2.54 -4.56 -6.11
N LEU A 125 -3.36 -3.67 -5.55
CA LEU A 125 -4.72 -3.42 -6.01
C LEU A 125 -5.04 -1.93 -5.81
N GLY A 126 -5.11 -1.20 -6.93
CA GLY A 126 -5.58 0.18 -6.95
C GLY A 126 -7.10 0.22 -6.92
N VAL A 127 -7.67 1.07 -6.06
CA VAL A 127 -9.11 1.31 -5.96
C VAL A 127 -9.43 2.78 -6.19
N THR A 128 -10.62 3.06 -6.70
CA THR A 128 -11.16 4.43 -6.83
C THR A 128 -11.39 5.04 -5.44
N GLU A 129 -11.21 6.35 -5.30
CA GLU A 129 -11.54 7.09 -4.06
C GLU A 129 -13.06 7.15 -3.83
N GLU A 130 -13.86 6.97 -4.87
CA GLU A 130 -15.31 6.89 -4.84
C GLU A 130 -15.84 5.47 -4.49
N LEU A 131 -14.96 4.53 -4.11
CA LEU A 131 -15.35 3.18 -3.74
C LEU A 131 -16.32 3.20 -2.55
N THR A 132 -17.52 2.67 -2.74
CA THR A 132 -18.52 2.61 -1.67
C THR A 132 -18.15 1.57 -0.62
N ALA A 133 -18.70 1.70 0.59
CA ALA A 133 -18.50 0.71 1.65
C ALA A 133 -19.00 -0.70 1.26
N ALA A 134 -20.10 -0.79 0.51
CA ALA A 134 -20.63 -2.07 0.04
C ALA A 134 -19.68 -2.74 -0.96
N ASP A 135 -19.17 -1.96 -1.91
CA ASP A 135 -18.21 -2.46 -2.91
C ASP A 135 -16.86 -2.82 -2.26
N ALA A 136 -16.42 -2.06 -1.25
CA ALA A 136 -15.23 -2.38 -0.47
C ALA A 136 -15.35 -3.71 0.30
N VAL A 137 -16.53 -4.00 0.85
CA VAL A 137 -16.82 -5.29 1.50
C VAL A 137 -16.72 -6.43 0.48
N GLU A 138 -17.33 -6.27 -0.69
CA GLU A 138 -17.29 -7.30 -1.73
C GLU A 138 -15.87 -7.50 -2.29
N LEU A 139 -15.14 -6.41 -2.50
CA LEU A 139 -13.73 -6.45 -2.89
C LEU A 139 -12.87 -7.16 -1.84
N GLY A 140 -13.13 -6.92 -0.56
CA GLY A 140 -12.48 -7.63 0.55
C GLY A 140 -12.77 -9.14 0.53
N ARG A 141 -14.03 -9.55 0.27
CA ARG A 141 -14.39 -10.98 0.17
C ARG A 141 -13.70 -11.66 -0.99
N THR A 142 -13.74 -11.07 -2.18
CA THR A 142 -13.11 -11.61 -3.40
C THR A 142 -11.59 -11.65 -3.26
N THR A 143 -10.98 -10.63 -2.64
CA THR A 143 -9.53 -10.61 -2.40
C THR A 143 -9.11 -11.64 -1.36
N GLY A 144 -9.88 -11.82 -0.28
CA GLY A 144 -9.56 -12.72 0.83
C GLY A 144 -9.55 -14.22 0.48
N VAL A 145 -9.99 -14.60 -0.72
CA VAL A 145 -10.00 -15.98 -1.22
C VAL A 145 -9.00 -16.24 -2.36
N ARG A 146 -8.13 -15.27 -2.69
CA ARG A 146 -7.11 -15.42 -3.74
C ARG A 146 -6.01 -16.45 -3.41
N ALA A 147 -5.84 -16.79 -2.14
CA ALA A 147 -4.93 -17.82 -1.65
C ALA A 147 -5.51 -18.45 -0.37
N ASP A 148 -4.89 -19.54 0.11
CA ASP A 148 -5.28 -20.22 1.34
C ASP A 148 -5.24 -19.25 2.53
N ARG A 149 -4.16 -18.46 2.66
CA ARG A 149 -3.99 -17.43 3.69
C ARG A 149 -3.64 -16.08 3.07
N VAL A 150 -4.60 -15.16 3.01
CA VAL A 150 -4.41 -13.81 2.48
C VAL A 150 -4.26 -12.82 3.62
N ALA A 151 -3.25 -11.95 3.55
CA ALA A 151 -3.15 -10.74 4.37
C ALA A 151 -3.40 -9.50 3.52
N LEU A 152 -3.97 -8.45 4.13
CA LEU A 152 -4.16 -7.14 3.49
C LEU A 152 -3.32 -6.06 4.17
N LEU A 153 -2.59 -5.29 3.37
CA LEU A 153 -2.04 -4.00 3.78
C LEU A 153 -2.85 -2.91 3.08
N VAL A 154 -3.75 -2.27 3.80
CA VAL A 154 -4.60 -1.20 3.27
C VAL A 154 -3.91 0.14 3.49
N MET A 155 -3.63 0.81 2.38
CA MET A 155 -3.01 2.12 2.31
C MET A 155 -4.14 3.15 2.21
N GLY A 156 -4.32 3.96 3.24
CA GLY A 156 -5.40 4.94 3.27
C GLY A 156 -5.22 5.97 4.37
N ASP A 157 -5.60 7.20 4.06
CA ASP A 157 -5.47 8.33 4.97
C ASP A 157 -6.73 8.55 5.79
N GLY A 158 -6.55 9.14 6.97
CA GLY A 158 -7.66 9.59 7.81
C GLY A 158 -8.26 10.90 7.31
N SER A 159 -9.26 11.40 8.02
CA SER A 159 -9.90 12.68 7.70
C SER A 159 -8.89 13.84 7.58
N ALA A 160 -9.04 14.65 6.53
CA ALA A 160 -8.34 15.93 6.40
C ALA A 160 -8.91 17.00 7.35
N CYS A 161 -10.11 16.80 7.90
CA CYS A 161 -10.91 17.76 8.68
C CYS A 161 -10.43 17.92 10.14
N ARG A 162 -9.12 17.87 10.39
CA ARG A 162 -8.55 17.75 11.75
C ARG A 162 -8.56 19.06 12.54
N THR A 163 -8.91 20.17 11.90
CA THR A 163 -9.00 21.49 12.53
C THR A 163 -10.13 22.31 11.93
N LEU A 164 -10.58 23.34 12.64
CA LEU A 164 -11.56 24.33 12.15
C LEU A 164 -11.17 25.01 10.83
N LYS A 165 -9.87 25.05 10.51
CA LYS A 165 -9.35 25.65 9.27
C LYS A 165 -9.11 24.61 8.17
N ALA A 166 -9.35 23.34 8.46
CA ALA A 166 -9.12 22.28 7.50
C ALA A 166 -10.23 22.28 6.43
N PRO A 167 -9.89 21.94 5.17
CA PRO A 167 -10.91 21.70 4.15
C PRO A 167 -11.86 20.60 4.61
N GLY A 168 -13.16 20.77 4.32
CA GLY A 168 -14.21 19.82 4.68
C GLY A 168 -14.61 19.80 6.17
N TYR A 169 -14.12 20.73 7.00
CA TYR A 169 -14.48 20.76 8.44
C TYR A 169 -15.98 20.89 8.71
N LEU A 170 -16.75 21.48 7.78
CA LEU A 170 -18.19 21.65 7.89
C LEU A 170 -19.00 20.63 7.08
N ASP A 171 -18.35 19.70 6.40
CA ASP A 171 -19.01 18.71 5.58
C ASP A 171 -19.35 17.49 6.48
N GLU A 172 -20.63 17.38 6.88
CA GLU A 172 -21.21 16.20 7.56
C GLU A 172 -21.65 15.11 6.58
#